data_AF-A0A535CJ52-F1
#
_entry.id   AF-A0A535CJ52-F1
#
_cell.length_a   1.000
_cell.length_b   1.000
_cell.length_c   1.000
_cell.angle_alpha   90.00
_cell.angle_beta   90.00
_cell.angle_gamma   90.00
#
_symmetry.space_group_name_H-M   'P 1'
#
loop_
_entity.id
_entity.type
_entity.pdbx_description
1 polymer ?
#
loop_
_entity_poly.entity_id
_entity_poly.type
_entity_poly.pdbx_seq_one_letter_code
_entity_poly.pdbx_strand_id
1 'polypeptide(L)'
;MARASFGALTDRTEARLHRLILRLQRELFVVGAELATGPDRRSRLKAETTLVTAEMVTALEREIDALEADHPMPTEFVIPGETTSGAAIDVARATVRRAERRIVALAEAGGLPSDSQVMPYMNRLADLLFVMARAADGGFRPLHGDE
;
A
#
# COMPACT_ATOMS: atom_id res chain seq x y z
N MET A 1 30.96 9.80 -18.20
CA MET A 1 30.55 8.60 -17.44
C MET A 1 30.04 9.03 -16.07
N ALA A 2 28.80 9.52 -16.02
CA ALA A 2 28.16 9.99 -14.81
C ALA A 2 27.85 8.80 -13.91
N ARG A 3 28.43 8.78 -12.71
CA ARG A 3 28.07 7.84 -11.64
C ARG A 3 26.68 8.22 -11.15
N ALA A 4 25.66 7.55 -11.68
CA ALA A 4 24.31 7.56 -11.13
C ALA A 4 24.34 6.83 -9.78
N SER A 5 24.56 7.58 -8.71
CA SER A 5 24.38 7.13 -7.33
C SER A 5 22.88 7.16 -6.99
N PHE A 6 22.08 6.35 -7.67
CA PHE A 6 20.75 5.98 -7.19
C PHE A 6 20.93 4.68 -6.39
N GLY A 7 20.58 4.71 -5.10
CA GLY A 7 20.64 3.53 -4.24
C GLY A 7 21.72 3.60 -3.15
N ALA A 8 21.52 4.49 -2.20
CA ALA A 8 21.82 4.14 -0.81
C ALA A 8 20.61 4.55 0.01
N LEU A 9 19.70 3.58 0.25
CA LEU A 9 18.71 3.74 1.29
C LEU A 9 19.46 4.05 2.59
N THR A 10 19.03 5.07 3.31
CA THR A 10 19.55 5.23 4.67
C THR A 10 19.09 4.03 5.50
N ASP A 11 19.93 3.54 6.41
CA ASP A 11 19.56 2.45 7.33
C ASP A 11 18.22 2.73 8.06
N ARG A 12 17.94 4.02 8.29
CA ARG A 12 16.69 4.48 8.88
C ARG A 12 15.49 4.26 7.97
N THR A 13 15.60 4.60 6.68
CA THR A 13 14.53 4.39 5.69
C THR A 13 14.26 2.91 5.51
N GLU A 14 15.31 2.09 5.34
CA GLU A 14 15.16 0.65 5.20
C GLU A 14 14.47 0.02 6.43
N ALA A 15 14.90 0.38 7.64
CA ALA A 15 14.28 -0.09 8.87
C ALA A 15 12.81 0.34 9.00
N ARG A 16 12.46 1.56 8.55
CA ARG A 16 11.07 2.04 8.50
C ARG A 16 10.23 1.21 7.54
N LEU A 17 10.70 1.03 6.30
CA LEU A 17 10.00 0.24 5.28
C LEU A 17 9.80 -1.21 5.71
N HIS A 18 10.82 -1.84 6.32
CA HIS A 18 10.70 -3.20 6.85
C HIS A 18 9.59 -3.33 7.91
N ARG A 19 9.54 -2.39 8.88
CA ARG A 19 8.49 -2.38 9.91
C ARG A 19 7.10 -2.18 9.30
N LEU A 20 6.98 -1.28 8.31
CA LEU A 20 5.73 -1.06 7.60
C LEU A 20 5.28 -2.30 6.86
N ILE A 21 6.15 -2.95 6.07
CA ILE A 21 5.81 -4.16 5.33
C ILE A 21 5.27 -5.24 6.28
N LEU A 22 5.93 -5.48 7.41
CA LEU A 22 5.48 -6.49 8.38
C LEU A 22 4.11 -6.13 9.00
N ARG A 23 3.87 -4.84 9.29
CA ARG A 23 2.57 -4.35 9.75
C ARG A 23 1.49 -4.58 8.70
N LEU A 24 1.74 -4.16 7.45
CA LEU A 24 0.80 -4.30 6.33
C LEU A 24 0.47 -5.78 6.04
N GLN A 25 1.45 -6.67 6.14
CA GLN A 25 1.22 -8.12 6.01
C GLN A 25 0.24 -8.64 7.07
N ARG A 26 0.35 -8.18 8.33
CA ARG A 26 -0.58 -8.56 9.41
C ARG A 26 -1.97 -7.98 9.18
N GLU A 27 -2.06 -6.71 8.79
CA GLU A 27 -3.33 -6.06 8.49
C GLU A 27 -4.04 -6.69 7.29
N LEU A 28 -3.29 -7.18 6.29
CA LEU A 28 -3.86 -7.95 5.17
C LEU A 28 -4.47 -9.29 5.62
N PHE A 29 -4.02 -9.89 6.73
CA PHE A 29 -4.74 -11.04 7.33
C PHE A 29 -6.07 -10.62 7.94
N VAL A 30 -6.16 -9.42 8.53
CA VAL A 30 -7.43 -8.85 9.04
C VAL A 30 -8.40 -8.64 7.88
N VAL A 31 -7.93 -8.03 6.79
CA VAL A 31 -8.68 -7.87 5.52
C VAL A 31 -9.18 -9.23 5.03
N GLY A 32 -8.30 -10.23 4.97
CA GLY A 32 -8.66 -11.59 4.55
C GLY A 32 -9.71 -12.24 5.45
N ALA A 33 -9.62 -12.05 6.77
CA ALA A 33 -10.58 -12.58 7.74
C ALA A 33 -11.98 -11.97 7.56
N GLU A 34 -12.07 -10.66 7.33
CA GLU A 34 -13.33 -10.00 7.04
C GLU A 34 -13.93 -10.47 5.71
N LEU A 35 -13.12 -10.52 4.64
CA LEU A 35 -13.57 -10.98 3.32
C LEU A 35 -14.01 -12.45 3.30
N ALA A 36 -13.44 -13.30 4.16
CA ALA A 36 -13.82 -14.70 4.30
C ALA A 36 -15.10 -14.90 5.15
N THR A 37 -15.62 -13.84 5.77
CA THR A 37 -16.78 -13.89 6.66
C THR A 37 -18.03 -13.39 5.94
N GLY A 38 -19.05 -14.24 5.87
CA GLY A 38 -20.34 -13.87 5.28
C GLY A 38 -20.98 -12.65 5.98
N PRO A 39 -21.72 -11.78 5.26
CA PRO A 39 -22.33 -10.58 5.82
C PRO A 39 -23.18 -10.83 7.07
N ASP A 40 -23.87 -11.97 7.13
CA ASP A 40 -24.71 -12.44 8.23
C ASP A 40 -23.93 -12.71 9.53
N ARG A 41 -22.62 -12.98 9.44
CA ARG A 41 -21.74 -13.29 10.57
C ARG A 41 -20.75 -12.17 10.89
N ARG A 42 -20.80 -11.05 10.15
CA ARG A 42 -19.84 -9.95 10.30
C ARG A 42 -19.81 -9.34 11.70
N SER A 43 -20.95 -9.33 12.40
CA SER A 43 -21.05 -8.85 13.80
C SER A 43 -20.21 -9.65 14.80
N ARG A 44 -19.72 -10.84 14.43
CA ARG A 44 -18.83 -11.66 15.28
C ARG A 44 -17.36 -11.27 15.15
N LEU A 45 -17.02 -10.42 14.18
CA LEU A 45 -15.65 -9.99 13.94
C LEU A 45 -15.21 -8.97 15.00
N LYS A 46 -13.92 -8.98 15.30
CA LYS A 46 -13.29 -8.09 16.27
C LYS A 46 -12.48 -7.03 15.54
N ALA A 47 -12.72 -5.78 15.91
CA ALA A 47 -11.95 -4.62 15.42
C ALA A 47 -10.45 -4.90 15.43
N GLU A 48 -9.77 -4.58 14.33
CA GLU A 48 -8.32 -4.68 14.12
C GLU A 48 -7.71 -6.10 14.22
N THR A 49 -8.53 -7.11 14.52
CA THR A 49 -8.10 -8.51 14.61
C THR A 49 -8.68 -9.34 13.47
N THR A 50 -9.97 -9.16 13.19
CA THR A 50 -10.68 -9.83 12.09
C THR A 50 -11.66 -8.91 11.38
N LEU A 51 -11.75 -7.63 11.76
CA LEU A 51 -12.57 -6.59 11.15
C LEU A 51 -11.68 -5.38 10.85
N VAL A 52 -11.70 -4.91 9.61
CA VAL A 52 -11.01 -3.69 9.20
C VAL A 52 -11.76 -2.47 9.72
N THR A 53 -11.01 -1.53 10.28
CA THR A 53 -11.56 -0.33 10.92
C THR A 53 -11.16 0.95 10.20
N ALA A 54 -11.82 2.06 10.51
CA ALA A 54 -11.47 3.36 9.97
C ALA A 54 -10.11 3.83 10.51
N GLU A 55 -9.77 3.46 11.74
CA GLU A 55 -8.48 3.72 12.36
C GLU A 55 -7.33 3.09 11.58
N MET A 56 -7.51 1.86 11.06
CA MET A 56 -6.53 1.22 10.19
C MET A 56 -6.31 2.04 8.91
N VAL A 57 -7.37 2.60 8.31
CA VAL A 57 -7.29 3.45 7.11
C VAL A 57 -6.55 4.75 7.42
N THR A 58 -6.94 5.46 8.47
CA THR A 58 -6.29 6.70 8.90
C THR A 58 -4.81 6.47 9.25
N ALA A 59 -4.47 5.29 9.77
CA ALA A 59 -3.08 4.94 10.05
C ALA A 59 -2.26 4.67 8.78
N LEU A 60 -2.87 4.36 7.63
CA LEU A 60 -2.18 4.35 6.33
C LEU A 60 -1.97 5.78 5.81
N GLU A 61 -2.97 6.64 5.92
CA GLU A 61 -2.90 8.05 5.51
C GLU A 61 -1.77 8.79 6.23
N ARG A 62 -1.64 8.59 7.55
CA ARG A 62 -0.53 9.18 8.33
C ARG A 62 0.84 8.71 7.86
N GLU A 63 0.97 7.46 7.41
CA GLU A 63 2.24 6.94 6.90
C GLU A 63 2.55 7.46 5.50
N ILE A 64 1.51 7.69 4.67
CA ILE A 64 1.63 8.39 3.39
C ILE A 64 2.19 9.79 3.66
N ASP A 65 1.48 10.61 4.45
CA ASP A 65 1.88 11.98 4.77
C ASP A 65 3.32 12.05 5.29
N ALA A 66 3.67 11.14 6.20
CA ALA A 66 4.98 11.11 6.82
C ALA A 66 6.10 10.60 5.89
N LEU A 67 5.80 9.82 4.85
CA LEU A 67 6.79 9.45 3.85
C LEU A 67 6.92 10.52 2.76
N GLU A 68 5.82 11.16 2.36
CA GLU A 68 5.82 12.28 1.41
C GLU A 68 6.56 13.51 1.96
N ALA A 69 6.48 13.73 3.27
CA ALA A 69 7.27 14.77 3.93
C ALA A 69 8.79 14.51 3.86
N ASP A 70 9.20 13.24 3.92
CA ASP A 70 10.61 12.83 3.88
C ASP A 70 11.13 12.70 2.42
N HIS A 71 10.24 12.37 1.48
CA HIS A 71 10.56 12.06 0.10
C HIS A 71 9.62 12.83 -0.85
N PRO A 72 10.13 13.80 -1.63
CA PRO A 72 9.32 14.50 -2.62
C PRO A 72 8.71 13.54 -3.64
N MET A 73 7.38 13.59 -3.79
CA MET A 73 6.67 12.73 -4.73
C MET A 73 6.64 13.30 -6.16
N PRO A 74 6.65 12.43 -7.18
CA PRO A 74 6.55 12.85 -8.58
C PRO A 74 5.20 13.51 -8.88
N THR A 75 5.21 14.55 -9.71
CA THR A 75 4.00 15.17 -10.26
C THR A 75 3.53 14.53 -11.56
N GLU A 76 4.27 13.55 -12.07
CA GLU A 76 4.02 12.85 -13.33
C GLU A 76 4.15 11.33 -13.16
N PHE A 77 3.78 10.59 -14.20
CA PHE A 77 3.95 9.13 -14.18
C PHE A 77 5.43 8.76 -14.07
N VAL A 78 5.70 7.67 -13.36
CA VAL A 78 7.05 7.16 -13.12
C VAL A 78 7.19 5.73 -13.62
N ILE A 79 8.39 5.40 -14.09
CA ILE A 79 8.73 4.03 -14.49
C ILE A 79 9.00 3.22 -13.21
N PRO A 80 8.34 2.07 -13.02
CA PRO A 80 8.55 1.24 -11.83
C PRO A 80 9.89 0.49 -11.90
N GLY A 81 10.52 0.31 -10.74
CA GLY A 81 11.63 -0.63 -10.57
C GLY A 81 13.03 -0.07 -10.79
N GLU A 82 13.28 1.16 -10.36
CA GLU A 82 14.64 1.74 -10.32
C GLU A 82 15.57 0.96 -9.39
N THR A 83 15.04 0.41 -8.29
CA THR A 83 15.77 -0.51 -7.39
C THR A 83 15.07 -1.85 -7.26
N THR A 84 15.79 -2.91 -6.85
CA THR A 84 15.17 -4.23 -6.58
C THR A 84 14.07 -4.15 -5.52
N SER A 85 14.30 -3.38 -4.46
CA SER A 85 13.31 -3.18 -3.39
C SER A 85 12.10 -2.40 -3.89
N GLY A 86 12.29 -1.28 -4.58
CA GLY A 86 11.20 -0.50 -5.17
C GLY A 86 10.40 -1.30 -6.19
N ALA A 87 11.07 -2.08 -7.05
CA ALA A 87 10.43 -2.98 -8.01
C ALA A 87 9.51 -4.00 -7.31
N ALA A 88 10.00 -4.63 -6.24
CA ALA A 88 9.21 -5.59 -5.47
C ALA A 88 7.97 -4.94 -4.84
N ILE A 89 8.10 -3.72 -4.33
CA ILE A 89 6.99 -2.95 -3.77
C ILE A 89 5.99 -2.55 -4.87
N ASP A 90 6.45 -2.15 -6.07
CA ASP A 90 5.56 -1.86 -7.21
C ASP A 90 4.79 -3.10 -7.68
N VAL A 91 5.41 -4.29 -7.66
CA VAL A 91 4.71 -5.56 -7.92
C VAL A 91 3.65 -5.84 -6.86
N ALA A 92 3.96 -5.59 -5.58
CA ALA A 92 3.00 -5.71 -4.50
C ALA A 92 1.82 -4.74 -4.71
N ARG A 93 2.08 -3.48 -5.09
CA ARG A 93 1.06 -2.48 -5.42
C ARG A 93 0.15 -2.93 -6.55
N ALA A 94 0.70 -3.45 -7.65
CA ALA A 94 -0.09 -3.98 -8.76
C ALA A 94 -0.98 -5.17 -8.31
N THR A 95 -0.47 -6.00 -7.40
CA THR A 95 -1.23 -7.13 -6.81
C THR A 95 -2.36 -6.63 -5.90
N VAL A 96 -2.12 -5.63 -5.06
CA VAL A 96 -3.15 -4.98 -4.22
C VAL A 96 -4.24 -4.36 -5.08
N ARG A 97 -3.91 -3.61 -6.13
CA ARG A 97 -4.92 -3.05 -7.06
C ARG A 97 -5.72 -4.12 -7.78
N ARG A 98 -5.14 -5.29 -8.06
CA ARG A 98 -5.87 -6.44 -8.61
C ARG A 98 -6.84 -7.04 -7.59
N ALA A 99 -6.44 -7.13 -6.33
CA ALA A 99 -7.32 -7.57 -5.24
C ALA A 99 -8.46 -6.57 -5.00
N GLU A 100 -8.18 -5.27 -4.97
CA GLU A 100 -9.16 -4.18 -4.86
C GLU A 100 -10.29 -4.34 -5.90
N ARG A 101 -9.96 -4.55 -7.18
CA ARG A 101 -10.98 -4.79 -8.23
C ARG A 101 -11.87 -6.00 -7.97
N ARG A 102 -11.33 -7.09 -7.41
CA ARG A 102 -12.12 -8.27 -7.04
C ARG A 102 -13.03 -7.99 -5.85
N ILE A 103 -12.56 -7.18 -4.90
CA ILE A 103 -13.32 -6.77 -3.72
C ILE A 103 -14.48 -5.85 -4.14
N VAL A 104 -14.25 -4.93 -5.09
CA VAL A 104 -15.33 -4.10 -5.67
C VAL A 104 -16.42 -4.99 -6.26
N ALA A 105 -16.05 -5.97 -7.09
CA ALA A 105 -17.03 -6.91 -7.65
C ALA A 105 -17.79 -7.72 -6.58
N LEU A 106 -17.11 -8.11 -5.49
CA LEU A 106 -17.75 -8.77 -4.35
C LEU A 106 -18.75 -7.84 -3.65
N ALA A 107 -18.39 -6.58 -3.44
CA ALA A 107 -19.26 -5.58 -2.82
C ALA A 107 -20.50 -5.30 -3.67
N GLU A 108 -20.34 -5.16 -4.99
CA GLU A 108 -21.44 -4.99 -5.95
C GLU A 108 -22.40 -6.20 -5.94
N ALA A 109 -21.88 -7.40 -5.69
CA ALA A 109 -22.67 -8.62 -5.53
C ALA A 109 -23.30 -8.78 -4.12
N GLY A 110 -23.16 -7.79 -3.22
CA GLY A 110 -23.69 -7.81 -1.86
C GLY A 110 -22.91 -8.69 -0.88
N GLY A 111 -21.71 -9.15 -1.25
CA GLY A 111 -20.85 -9.98 -0.41
C GLY A 111 -20.05 -9.19 0.63
N LEU A 112 -20.08 -7.86 0.57
CA LEU A 112 -19.42 -6.97 1.51
C LEU A 112 -20.36 -5.80 1.86
N PRO A 113 -20.69 -5.55 3.13
CA PRO A 113 -21.60 -4.46 3.47
C PRO A 113 -20.97 -3.08 3.21
N SER A 114 -21.82 -2.09 2.93
CA SER A 114 -21.40 -0.75 2.49
C SER A 114 -20.60 0.06 3.52
N ASP A 115 -20.72 -0.27 4.80
CA ASP A 115 -19.96 0.34 5.89
C ASP A 115 -18.58 -0.34 6.11
N SER A 116 -18.21 -1.33 5.30
CA SER A 116 -16.90 -1.97 5.37
C SER A 116 -15.76 -1.05 4.96
N GLN A 117 -14.71 -1.08 5.78
CA GLN A 117 -13.50 -0.31 5.58
C GLN A 117 -12.46 -1.05 4.72
N VAL A 118 -12.76 -2.28 4.25
CA VAL A 118 -11.86 -3.05 3.40
C VAL A 118 -11.55 -2.32 2.09
N MET A 119 -12.55 -1.77 1.40
CA MET A 119 -12.32 -1.04 0.14
C MET A 119 -11.49 0.23 0.36
N PRO A 120 -11.84 1.14 1.31
CA PRO A 120 -10.99 2.26 1.69
C PRO A 120 -9.55 1.85 2.04
N TYR A 121 -9.39 0.79 2.83
CA TYR A 121 -8.08 0.30 3.25
C TYR A 121 -7.24 -0.17 2.05
N MET A 122 -7.81 -1.00 1.15
CA MET A 122 -7.09 -1.49 -0.03
C MET A 122 -6.70 -0.37 -0.99
N ASN A 123 -7.54 0.66 -1.09
CA ASN A 123 -7.27 1.84 -1.90
C ASN A 123 -6.10 2.65 -1.33
N ARG A 124 -6.14 3.02 -0.04
CA ARG A 124 -5.04 3.74 0.64
C ARG A 124 -3.76 2.90 0.71
N LEU A 125 -3.86 1.57 0.82
CA LEU A 125 -2.71 0.67 0.79
C LEU A 125 -1.97 0.74 -0.56
N ALA A 126 -2.71 0.83 -1.67
CA ALA A 126 -2.08 0.98 -2.98
C ALA A 126 -1.31 2.31 -3.09
N ASP A 127 -1.83 3.38 -2.50
CA ASP A 127 -1.17 4.69 -2.44
C ASP A 127 0.07 4.63 -1.56
N LEU A 128 -0.02 4.05 -0.36
CA LEU A 128 1.13 3.88 0.53
C LEU A 128 2.23 3.04 -0.13
N LEU A 129 1.90 1.95 -0.84
CA LEU A 129 2.88 1.15 -1.55
C LEU A 129 3.54 1.94 -2.69
N PHE A 130 2.84 2.87 -3.33
CA PHE A 130 3.47 3.77 -4.31
C PHE A 130 4.52 4.66 -3.66
N VAL A 131 4.18 5.33 -2.56
CA VAL A 131 5.10 6.21 -1.83
C VAL A 131 6.28 5.41 -1.27
N MET A 132 6.03 4.22 -0.71
CA MET A 132 7.08 3.32 -0.23
C MET A 132 8.04 2.88 -1.34
N ALA A 133 7.55 2.63 -2.56
CA ALA A 133 8.41 2.28 -3.68
C ALA A 133 9.35 3.44 -4.04
N ARG A 134 8.83 4.68 -4.05
CA ARG A 134 9.63 5.89 -4.29
C ARG A 134 10.65 6.16 -3.19
N ALA A 135 10.26 5.95 -1.93
CA ALA A 135 11.18 6.02 -0.79
C ALA A 135 12.28 4.95 -0.90
N ALA A 136 11.94 3.73 -1.33
CA ALA A 136 12.89 2.63 -1.57
C ALA A 136 13.86 2.91 -2.73
N ASP A 137 13.37 3.55 -3.80
CA ASP A 137 14.16 3.93 -4.96
C ASP A 137 15.13 5.08 -4.65
N GLY A 138 14.84 5.89 -3.62
CA GLY A 138 15.60 7.10 -3.29
C GLY A 138 15.42 8.23 -4.31
N GLY A 139 14.44 8.10 -5.20
CA GLY A 139 14.17 8.98 -6.33
C GLY A 139 13.15 8.33 -7.27
N PHE A 140 12.98 8.91 -8.46
CA PHE A 140 12.16 8.32 -9.51
C PHE A 140 12.64 8.76 -10.89
N ARG A 141 12.34 7.93 -11.89
CA ARG A 141 12.47 8.28 -13.29
C ARG A 141 11.09 8.61 -13.88
N PRO A 142 10.91 9.84 -14.40
CA PRO A 142 9.73 10.20 -15.18
C PRO A 142 9.45 9.25 -16.34
N LEU A 143 8.18 9.05 -16.66
CA LEU A 143 7.75 8.34 -17.87
C LEU A 143 8.08 9.13 -19.15
N HIS A 144 8.05 10.45 -19.06
CA HIS A 144 8.35 11.37 -20.15
C HIS A 144 9.48 12.29 -19.71
N GLY A 145 10.70 12.08 -20.23
CA GLY A 145 11.89 12.83 -19.85
C GLY A 145 13.17 12.10 -20.28
N ASP A 146 14.20 12.87 -20.58
CA ASP A 146 15.42 12.37 -21.23
C ASP A 146 16.28 11.47 -20.31
N GLU A 147 16.92 10.49 -20.95
CA GLU A 147 17.82 9.45 -20.43
C GLU A 147 18.74 9.84 -19.26
#